data_AF-A0A4P8R1R2-F1
#
_entry.id   AF-A0A4P8R1R2-F1
#
_cell.length_a   1.000
_cell.length_b   1.000
_cell.length_c   1.000
_cell.angle_alpha   90.00
_cell.angle_beta   90.00
_cell.angle_gamma   90.00
#
_symmetry.space_group_name_H-M   'P 1'
#
loop_
_entity.id
_entity.type
_entity.pdbx_description
1 polymer ?
#
loop_
_entity_poly.entity_id
_entity_poly.type
_entity_poly.pdbx_seq_one_letter_code
_entity_poly.pdbx_strand_id
1 'polypeptide(L)'
;WNWSFGDGAYSNEKYPKHTYMAPGSYTISLTASNAAGSNTLIKNNYIVVTGNTSQAPVAAFSASPTSGTAPLNVLFTDTSTGSPTTWKWNFGDGTSSTQKSPTHAYSTAGTYTVTLTVTNSAGSNTATKTNYVTVTTGTTGTKPV
;
A
#
# COMPACT_ATOMS: atom_id res chain seq x y z
N TRP A 1 43.26 8.68 -2.37
CA TRP A 1 42.10 8.23 -1.58
C TRP A 1 41.73 6.85 -2.09
N ASN A 2 41.22 5.98 -1.24
CA ASN A 2 40.68 4.69 -1.65
C ASN A 2 39.42 4.40 -0.82
N TRP A 3 38.27 4.47 -1.47
CA TRP A 3 36.96 4.22 -0.90
C TRP A 3 36.52 2.79 -1.22
N SER A 4 35.96 2.11 -0.23
CA SER A 4 35.10 0.93 -0.41
C SER A 4 33.70 1.29 0.04
N PHE A 5 32.71 1.05 -0.82
CA PHE A 5 31.31 1.34 -0.53
C PHE A 5 30.58 0.17 0.15
N GLY A 6 31.25 -0.95 0.40
CA GLY A 6 30.68 -2.09 1.11
C GLY A 6 29.76 -2.98 0.28
N ASP A 7 29.54 -2.67 -1.00
CA ASP A 7 28.79 -3.45 -2.00
C ASP A 7 29.70 -4.06 -3.08
N GLY A 8 31.02 -4.05 -2.86
CA GLY A 8 32.03 -4.49 -3.83
C GLY A 8 32.50 -3.39 -4.79
N ALA A 9 31.91 -2.19 -4.75
CA ALA A 9 32.38 -1.03 -5.52
C ALA A 9 33.44 -0.22 -4.76
N TYR A 10 34.34 0.40 -5.52
CA TYR A 10 35.46 1.21 -5.00
C TYR A 10 35.61 2.53 -5.77
N SER A 11 36.29 3.52 -5.17
CA SER A 11 36.68 4.75 -5.86
C SER A 11 37.99 5.35 -5.32
N ASN A 12 38.78 5.96 -6.21
CA ASN A 12 39.99 6.70 -5.84
C ASN A 12 39.80 8.22 -5.79
N GLU A 13 38.59 8.71 -6.04
CA GLU A 13 38.27 10.13 -6.02
C GLU A 13 38.28 10.69 -4.60
N LYS A 14 38.59 11.99 -4.48
CA LYS A 14 38.49 12.70 -3.21
C LYS A 14 37.03 12.89 -2.76
N TYR A 15 36.11 13.02 -3.71
CA TYR A 15 34.68 13.28 -3.48
C TYR A 15 33.80 12.40 -4.39
N PRO A 16 33.81 11.07 -4.20
CA PRO A 16 33.06 10.18 -5.07
C PRO A 16 31.55 10.31 -4.87
N LYS A 17 30.79 10.01 -5.92
CA LYS A 17 29.36 9.73 -5.85
C LYS A 17 29.14 8.24 -6.10
N HIS A 18 28.27 7.62 -5.32
CA HIS A 18 27.92 6.21 -5.48
C HIS A 18 26.41 6.00 -5.33
N THR A 19 25.86 5.00 -6.01
CA THR A 19 24.44 4.66 -5.96
C THR A 19 24.29 3.18 -5.62
N TYR A 20 23.58 2.90 -4.54
CA TYR A 20 23.29 1.54 -4.08
C TYR A 20 22.00 1.04 -4.72
N MET A 21 22.07 -0.06 -5.45
CA MET A 21 20.93 -0.62 -6.18
C MET A 21 20.18 -1.71 -5.40
N ALA A 22 20.84 -2.33 -4.43
CA ALA A 22 20.26 -3.37 -3.60
C ALA A 22 19.93 -2.84 -2.20
N PRO A 23 18.89 -3.37 -1.56
CA PRO A 23 18.68 -3.14 -0.15
C PRO A 23 19.73 -3.87 0.67
N GLY A 24 20.18 -3.24 1.74
CA GLY A 24 21.25 -3.76 2.57
C GLY A 24 21.80 -2.73 3.53
N SER A 25 22.65 -3.21 4.43
CA SER A 25 23.47 -2.38 5.30
C SER A 25 24.90 -2.44 4.81
N TYR A 26 25.48 -1.28 4.51
CA TYR A 26 26.78 -1.15 3.88
C TYR A 26 27.79 -0.51 4.84
N THR A 27 28.91 -1.21 5.03
CA THR A 27 30.08 -0.72 5.76
C THR A 27 30.98 0.04 4.80
N ILE A 28 31.27 1.30 5.12
CA ILE A 28 32.10 2.16 4.28
C ILE A 28 33.49 2.25 4.86
N SER A 29 34.52 2.07 4.03
CA SER A 29 35.90 2.33 4.43
C SER A 29 36.57 3.36 3.53
N LEU A 30 37.32 4.29 4.13
CA LEU A 30 38.14 5.26 3.43
C LEU A 30 39.59 5.12 3.89
N THR A 31 40.49 4.84 2.95
CA THR A 31 41.93 4.89 3.17
C THR A 31 42.51 6.15 2.53
N ALA A 32 43.20 6.96 3.32
CA ALA A 32 43.96 8.11 2.85
C ALA A 32 45.45 7.84 3.03
N SER A 33 46.25 8.04 1.98
CA SER A 33 47.69 7.77 1.99
C SER A 33 48.47 8.95 1.45
N ASN A 34 49.66 9.18 2.00
CA ASN A 34 50.68 10.11 1.52
C ASN A 34 52.08 9.48 1.64
N ALA A 35 53.14 10.23 1.34
CA ALA A 35 54.52 9.74 1.42
C ALA A 35 54.96 9.33 2.84
N ALA A 36 54.28 9.82 3.88
CA ALA A 36 54.59 9.53 5.27
C ALA A 36 53.79 8.34 5.84
N GLY A 37 52.78 7.84 5.13
CA GLY A 37 52.01 6.68 5.56
C GLY A 37 50.55 6.69 5.11
N SER A 38 49.74 5.85 5.75
CA SER A 38 48.32 5.66 5.43
C SER A 38 47.48 5.54 6.70
N ASN A 39 46.24 6.02 6.64
CA ASN A 39 45.25 5.83 7.67
C ASN A 39 43.91 5.40 7.07
N THR A 40 43.19 4.53 7.78
CA THR A 40 41.89 4.00 7.35
C THR A 40 40.80 4.35 8.35
N LEU A 41 39.70 4.92 7.86
CA LEU A 41 38.46 5.09 8.60
C LEU A 41 37.45 4.04 8.16
N ILE A 42 36.83 3.33 9.11
CA ILE A 42 35.76 2.36 8.85
C ILE A 42 34.50 2.84 9.58
N LYS A 43 33.38 2.93 8.85
CA LYS A 43 32.05 3.14 9.43
C LYS A 43 31.17 1.94 9.14
N ASN A 44 30.97 1.12 10.17
CA ASN A 44 30.14 -0.08 10.08
C ASN A 44 28.67 0.30 9.89
N ASN A 45 27.99 -0.37 8.97
CA ASN A 45 26.54 -0.21 8.73
C ASN A 45 26.10 1.25 8.54
N TYR A 46 26.95 2.04 7.89
CA TYR A 46 26.78 3.49 7.82
C TYR A 46 25.69 3.91 6.83
N ILE A 47 25.56 3.17 5.73
CA ILE A 47 24.48 3.37 4.77
C ILE A 47 23.52 2.19 4.87
N VAL A 48 22.26 2.50 5.18
CA VAL A 48 21.18 1.51 5.19
C VAL A 48 20.25 1.86 4.03
N VAL A 49 20.22 0.97 3.04
CA VAL A 49 19.24 1.02 1.96
C VAL A 49 18.13 0.06 2.35
N THR A 50 16.99 0.60 2.74
CA THR A 50 15.81 -0.23 2.99
C THR A 50 15.19 -0.60 1.65
N GLY A 51 15.01 -1.89 1.43
CA GLY A 51 14.23 -2.37 0.29
C GLY A 51 12.78 -2.10 0.59
N ASN A 52 12.03 -1.58 -0.38
CA ASN A 52 10.60 -1.85 -0.41
C ASN A 52 10.44 -3.33 -0.73
N THR A 53 10.58 -4.21 0.27
CA THR A 53 10.07 -5.57 0.15
C THR A 53 8.57 -5.42 -0.02
N SER A 54 8.11 -5.34 -1.27
CA SER A 54 6.69 -5.31 -1.59
C SER A 54 6.14 -6.60 -0.99
N GLN A 55 5.50 -6.47 0.18
CA GLN A 55 4.74 -7.55 0.77
C GLN A 55 3.43 -7.63 -0.01
N ALA A 56 2.92 -8.83 -0.27
CA ALA A 56 1.58 -8.96 -0.82
C ALA A 56 0.59 -8.15 0.05
N PRO A 57 -0.35 -7.42 -0.56
CA PRO A 57 -1.23 -6.55 0.21
C PRO A 57 -2.12 -7.38 1.13
N VAL A 58 -2.55 -6.80 2.24
CA VAL A 58 -3.60 -7.38 3.09
C VAL A 58 -4.84 -6.52 2.93
N ALA A 59 -5.87 -7.09 2.31
CA ALA A 59 -7.10 -6.39 1.99
C ALA A 59 -7.87 -6.08 3.28
N ALA A 60 -8.27 -4.82 3.44
CA ALA A 60 -9.15 -4.40 4.53
C ALA A 60 -9.94 -3.18 4.10
N PHE A 61 -11.16 -3.05 4.61
CA PHE A 61 -11.99 -1.89 4.33
C PHE A 61 -13.03 -1.62 5.41
N SER A 62 -13.60 -0.42 5.37
CA SER A 62 -14.79 -0.02 6.11
C SER A 62 -15.82 0.63 5.16
N ALA A 63 -17.06 0.78 5.63
CA ALA A 63 -18.11 1.50 4.92
C ALA A 63 -18.99 2.28 5.88
N SER A 64 -19.57 3.38 5.40
CA SER A 64 -20.54 4.19 6.16
C SER A 64 -21.48 4.96 5.24
N PRO A 65 -22.81 4.98 5.53
CA PRO A 65 -23.51 4.11 6.47
C PRO A 65 -23.57 2.65 5.97
N THR A 66 -23.76 1.69 6.87
CA THR A 66 -23.99 0.27 6.50
C THR A 66 -25.46 -0.13 6.52
N SER A 67 -26.37 0.79 6.84
CA SER A 67 -27.81 0.53 6.77
C SER A 67 -28.63 1.79 6.52
N GLY A 68 -29.79 1.64 5.90
CA GLY A 68 -30.73 2.75 5.67
C GLY A 68 -31.84 2.38 4.70
N THR A 69 -32.52 3.38 4.17
CA THR A 69 -33.57 3.21 3.15
C THR A 69 -33.03 3.43 1.75
N ALA A 70 -33.56 2.70 0.76
CA ALA A 70 -33.23 2.95 -0.64
C ALA A 70 -33.73 4.35 -1.10
N PRO A 71 -32.94 5.10 -1.92
CA PRO A 71 -31.57 4.80 -2.30
C PRO A 71 -30.58 5.10 -1.16
N LEU A 72 -29.70 4.16 -0.85
CA LEU A 72 -28.68 4.33 0.18
C LEU A 72 -27.31 4.61 -0.45
N ASN A 73 -26.79 5.82 -0.24
CA ASN A 73 -25.42 6.18 -0.64
C ASN A 73 -24.45 5.75 0.46
N VAL A 74 -23.51 4.88 0.12
CA VAL A 74 -22.51 4.31 1.03
C VAL A 74 -21.12 4.70 0.57
N LEU A 75 -20.34 5.31 1.47
CA LEU A 75 -18.91 5.55 1.25
C LEU A 75 -18.13 4.31 1.68
N PHE A 76 -17.33 3.75 0.78
CA PHE A 76 -16.38 2.69 1.06
C PHE A 76 -14.97 3.26 1.20
N THR A 77 -14.25 2.82 2.23
CA THR A 77 -12.89 3.28 2.54
C THR A 77 -11.94 2.10 2.54
N ASP A 78 -10.95 2.12 1.66
CA ASP A 78 -9.81 1.19 1.70
C ASP A 78 -8.96 1.45 2.95
N THR A 79 -8.70 0.38 3.71
CA THR A 79 -7.79 0.38 4.87
C THR A 79 -6.73 -0.71 4.73
N SER A 80 -6.47 -1.16 3.49
CA SER A 80 -5.51 -2.24 3.20
C SER A 80 -4.07 -1.83 3.49
N THR A 81 -3.24 -2.81 3.84
CA THR A 81 -1.79 -2.64 4.03
C THR A 81 -1.00 -3.26 2.88
N GLY A 82 0.33 -3.08 2.87
CA GLY A 82 1.20 -3.66 1.85
C GLY A 82 1.21 -2.90 0.52
N SER A 83 0.92 -1.59 0.53
CA SER A 83 1.06 -0.70 -0.64
C SER A 83 0.39 -1.23 -1.93
N PRO A 84 -0.94 -1.45 -1.91
CA PRO A 84 -1.66 -1.86 -3.10
C PRO A 84 -1.59 -0.80 -4.21
N THR A 85 -1.52 -1.27 -5.46
CA THR A 85 -1.49 -0.43 -6.67
C THR A 85 -2.79 -0.50 -7.48
N THR A 86 -3.64 -1.50 -7.23
CA THR A 86 -4.95 -1.65 -7.87
C THR A 86 -6.02 -2.14 -6.89
N TRP A 87 -7.27 -1.76 -7.14
CA TRP A 87 -8.46 -2.11 -6.35
C TRP A 87 -9.55 -2.67 -7.27
N LYS A 88 -10.30 -3.65 -6.76
CA LYS A 88 -11.50 -4.17 -7.41
C LYS A 88 -12.56 -4.43 -6.35
N TRP A 89 -13.61 -3.63 -6.38
CA TRP A 89 -14.79 -3.74 -5.53
C TRP A 89 -15.87 -4.56 -6.23
N ASN A 90 -16.58 -5.38 -5.46
CA ASN A 90 -17.90 -5.91 -5.82
C ASN A 90 -18.84 -5.55 -4.68
N PHE A 91 -19.93 -4.84 -5.00
CA PHE A 91 -20.86 -4.33 -4.00
C PHE A 91 -21.96 -5.35 -3.64
N GLY A 92 -22.01 -6.50 -4.30
CA GLY A 92 -23.00 -7.55 -4.04
C GLY A 92 -24.35 -7.33 -4.72
N ASP A 93 -24.53 -6.23 -5.45
CA ASP A 93 -25.74 -5.90 -6.22
C ASP A 93 -25.55 -6.08 -7.74
N GLY A 94 -24.43 -6.69 -8.15
CA GLY A 94 -24.03 -6.88 -9.54
C GLY A 94 -23.14 -5.77 -10.11
N THR A 95 -22.88 -4.70 -9.36
CA THR A 95 -22.01 -3.59 -9.77
C THR A 95 -20.62 -3.66 -9.12
N SER A 96 -19.67 -2.90 -9.67
CA SER A 96 -18.25 -2.92 -9.27
C SER A 96 -17.58 -1.56 -9.43
N SER A 97 -16.41 -1.39 -8.80
CA SER A 97 -15.57 -0.19 -8.95
C SER A 97 -14.08 -0.54 -8.87
N THR A 98 -13.24 0.28 -9.51
CA THR A 98 -11.77 0.19 -9.44
C THR A 98 -11.13 1.35 -8.67
N GLN A 99 -11.95 2.28 -8.15
CA GLN A 99 -11.47 3.36 -7.31
C GLN A 99 -10.98 2.82 -5.96
N LYS A 100 -9.98 3.49 -5.38
CA LYS A 100 -9.46 3.14 -4.05
C LYS A 100 -10.56 3.16 -2.97
N SER A 101 -11.31 4.26 -2.90
CA SER A 101 -12.39 4.47 -1.93
C SER A 101 -13.62 5.06 -2.65
N PRO A 102 -14.50 4.23 -3.23
CA PRO A 102 -15.67 4.69 -3.98
C PRO A 102 -16.85 5.05 -3.07
N THR A 103 -17.72 5.93 -3.57
CA THR A 103 -19.11 6.03 -3.09
C THR A 103 -20.01 5.20 -4.01
N HIS A 104 -20.88 4.38 -3.44
CA HIS A 104 -21.82 3.53 -4.19
C HIS A 104 -23.25 3.72 -3.71
N ALA A 105 -24.21 3.73 -4.63
CA ALA A 105 -25.62 3.92 -4.34
C ALA A 105 -26.40 2.61 -4.52
N TYR A 106 -26.95 2.08 -3.44
CA TYR A 106 -27.83 0.92 -3.47
C TYR A 106 -29.28 1.37 -3.70
N SER A 107 -29.82 1.10 -4.89
CA SER A 107 -31.16 1.53 -5.29
C SER A 107 -32.29 0.59 -4.84
N THR A 108 -31.97 -0.63 -4.43
CA THR A 108 -32.95 -1.67 -4.08
C THR A 108 -32.79 -2.08 -2.62
N ALA A 109 -33.90 -2.46 -1.99
CA ALA A 109 -33.85 -3.05 -0.66
C ALA A 109 -33.22 -4.45 -0.73
N GLY A 110 -32.40 -4.78 0.25
CA GLY A 110 -31.66 -6.03 0.27
C GLY A 110 -30.49 -5.99 1.25
N THR A 111 -29.86 -7.15 1.42
CA THR A 111 -28.66 -7.30 2.23
C THR A 111 -27.52 -7.72 1.30
N TYR A 112 -26.45 -6.94 1.31
CA TYR A 112 -25.40 -7.02 0.30
C TYR A 112 -24.07 -7.48 0.93
N THR A 113 -23.43 -8.45 0.27
CA THR A 113 -22.08 -8.91 0.61
C THR A 113 -21.08 -8.13 -0.23
N VAL A 114 -20.12 -7.48 0.42
CA VAL A 114 -19.15 -6.61 -0.25
C VAL A 114 -17.79 -7.29 -0.26
N THR A 115 -17.10 -7.26 -1.41
CA THR A 115 -15.72 -7.76 -1.54
C THR A 115 -14.80 -6.68 -2.07
N LEU A 116 -13.60 -6.59 -1.50
CA LEU A 116 -12.50 -5.78 -2.02
C LEU A 116 -11.32 -6.72 -2.34
N THR A 117 -10.85 -6.70 -3.58
CA THR A 117 -9.57 -7.28 -3.97
C THR A 117 -8.55 -6.19 -4.23
N VAL A 118 -7.39 -6.28 -3.58
CA VAL A 118 -6.26 -5.37 -3.79
C VAL A 118 -5.05 -6.12 -4.30
N THR A 119 -4.25 -5.50 -5.17
CA THR A 119 -3.08 -6.14 -5.80
C THR A 119 -1.91 -5.16 -5.85
N ASN A 120 -0.69 -5.68 -5.70
CA ASN A 120 0.57 -5.01 -6.03
C ASN A 120 1.50 -5.98 -6.79
N SER A 121 2.76 -5.59 -7.04
CA SER A 121 3.72 -6.45 -7.75
C SER A 121 4.10 -7.74 -7.01
N ALA A 122 3.84 -7.82 -5.70
CA ALA A 122 4.13 -8.99 -4.89
C ALA A 122 2.96 -9.96 -4.75
N GLY A 123 1.74 -9.56 -5.14
CA GLY A 123 0.58 -10.45 -5.14
C GLY A 123 -0.73 -9.71 -4.93
N SER A 124 -1.78 -10.47 -4.62
CA SER A 124 -3.12 -9.96 -4.36
C SER A 124 -3.74 -10.58 -3.11
N ASN A 125 -4.72 -9.89 -2.54
CA ASN A 125 -5.53 -10.40 -1.45
C ASN A 125 -6.97 -9.86 -1.55
N THR A 126 -7.92 -10.62 -1.01
CA THR A 126 -9.35 -10.29 -1.04
C THR A 126 -9.93 -10.31 0.37
N ALA A 127 -10.63 -9.23 0.73
CA ALA A 127 -11.47 -9.14 1.91
C ALA A 127 -12.95 -9.26 1.50
N THR A 128 -13.71 -10.08 2.22
CA THR A 128 -15.15 -10.24 2.02
C THR A 128 -15.86 -9.96 3.34
N LYS A 129 -16.88 -9.09 3.31
CA LYS A 129 -17.79 -8.88 4.43
C LYS A 129 -19.20 -9.29 4.01
N THR A 130 -19.64 -10.42 4.55
CA THR A 130 -20.97 -10.98 4.31
C THR A 130 -22.04 -10.14 4.97
N ASN A 131 -23.16 -9.90 4.28
CA ASN A 131 -24.31 -9.16 4.79
C ASN A 131 -23.95 -7.77 5.37
N TYR A 132 -23.00 -7.09 4.74
CA TYR A 132 -22.36 -5.91 5.31
C TYR A 132 -23.18 -4.63 5.17
N VAL A 133 -23.95 -4.49 4.08
CA VAL A 133 -24.85 -3.35 3.86
C VAL A 133 -26.29 -3.84 3.85
N THR A 134 -27.17 -3.20 4.62
CA THR A 134 -28.60 -3.54 4.68
C THR A 134 -29.47 -2.36 4.27
N VAL A 135 -30.18 -2.50 3.16
CA VAL A 135 -31.06 -1.48 2.61
C VAL A 135 -32.50 -1.92 2.78
N THR A 136 -33.33 -1.03 3.30
CA THR A 136 -34.77 -1.22 3.50
C THR A 136 -35.56 -0.39 2.51
N THR A 137 -36.82 -0.74 2.27
CA THR A 137 -37.72 0.09 1.44
C THR A 137 -38.05 1.38 2.18
N GLY A 138 -37.91 2.53 1.52
CA GLY A 138 -38.48 3.76 2.05
C GLY A 138 -40.00 3.63 2.15
N THR A 139 -40.58 3.92 3.30
CA THR A 139 -42.04 4.00 3.44
C THR A 139 -42.54 5.18 2.61
N THR A 140 -43.06 4.91 1.41
CA THR A 140 -43.90 5.90 0.73
C THR A 140 -45.17 6.03 1.55
N GLY A 141 -45.23 7.04 2.42
CA GLY A 141 -46.44 7.37 3.14
C GLY A 141 -47.53 7.77 2.14
N THR A 142 -48.38 6.82 1.75
CA THR A 142 -49.67 7.15 1.16
C THR A 142 -50.49 7.80 2.26
N LYS A 143 -50.56 9.13 2.25
CA LYS A 143 -51.59 9.87 2.96
C LYS A 143 -52.95 9.32 2.48
N PRO A 144 -53.82 8.77 3.34
CA PRO A 144 -55.17 8.41 2.94
C PRO A 144 -55.88 9.69 2.46
N VAL A 145 -56.48 9.65 1.27
CA VAL A 145 -57.34 10.71 0.75
C VAL A 145 -58.69 10.65 1.45
#